data_AF-A0A3P8MEU3-F1
#
_entry.id   AF-A0A3P8MEU3-F1
#
_cell.length_a   1.000
_cell.length_b   1.000
_cell.length_c   1.000
_cell.angle_alpha   90.00
_cell.angle_beta   90.00
_cell.angle_gamma   90.00
#
_symmetry.space_group_name_H-M   'P 1'
#
loop_
_entity.id
_entity.type
_entity.pdbx_description
1 polymer ?
#
loop_
_entity_poly.entity_id
_entity_poly.type
_entity_poly.pdbx_seq_one_letter_code
_entity_poly.pdbx_strand_id
1 'polypeptide(L)'
;MDKLEKINKKLIKLGMNINDFYDSLQIREIKQGLKDKLDISYFSNPKFSWEQMQEIRKGLKSKLDVSIYSNPLFNSSQMRSIRLGLEDKLDVSIYAKEDLSYEEMEEVRKNLLINSIEQYRPQE
;
A
#
# COMPACT_ATOMS: atom_id res chain seq x y z
N MET A 1 -0.32 25.23 6.40
CA MET A 1 0.92 24.50 6.05
C MET A 1 0.55 23.10 5.63
N ASP A 2 0.89 22.76 4.38
CA ASP A 2 0.72 21.43 3.80
C ASP A 2 1.56 20.37 4.56
N LYS A 3 1.15 19.10 4.59
CA LYS A 3 1.89 18.03 5.30
C LYS A 3 3.32 17.90 4.74
N LEU A 4 3.51 18.01 3.42
CA LEU A 4 4.83 18.00 2.78
C LEU A 4 5.67 19.21 3.17
N GLU A 5 5.05 20.39 3.26
CA GLU A 5 5.72 21.62 3.71
C GLU A 5 6.22 21.51 5.15
N LYS A 6 5.45 20.86 6.04
CA LYS A 6 5.88 20.56 7.42
C LYS A 6 7.10 19.63 7.45
N ILE A 7 7.12 18.58 6.62
CA ILE A 7 8.26 17.67 6.50
C ILE A 7 9.50 18.44 6.03
N ASN A 8 9.37 19.17 4.92
CA ASN A 8 10.49 19.93 4.36
C ASN A 8 11.03 20.98 5.33
N LYS A 9 10.15 21.73 6.01
CA LYS A 9 10.54 22.72 7.03
C LYS A 9 11.27 22.07 8.22
N LYS A 10 10.90 20.85 8.62
CA LYS A 10 11.59 20.10 9.68
C LYS A 10 12.99 19.69 9.24
N LEU A 11 13.15 19.21 8.01
CA LEU A 11 14.45 18.81 7.44
C LEU A 11 15.40 20.00 7.27
N ILE A 12 14.91 21.11 6.73
CA ILE A 12 15.71 22.34 6.57
C ILE A 12 16.26 22.84 7.91
N LYS A 13 15.47 22.76 9.00
CA LYS A 13 15.94 23.11 10.35
C LYS A 13 17.08 22.22 10.87
N LEU A 14 17.19 21.00 10.35
CA LEU A 14 18.26 20.05 10.66
C LEU A 14 19.44 20.15 9.66
N GLY A 15 19.40 21.11 8.72
CA GLY A 15 20.41 21.25 7.66
C GLY A 15 20.31 20.18 6.58
N MET A 16 19.17 19.49 6.46
CA MET A 16 18.95 18.38 5.52
C MET A 16 18.00 18.76 4.39
N ASN A 17 18.15 18.11 3.24
CA ASN A 17 17.25 18.23 2.09
C ASN A 17 16.30 17.02 2.03
N ILE A 18 15.07 17.23 1.55
CA ILE A 18 14.13 16.13 1.31
C ILE A 18 14.66 15.10 0.30
N ASN A 19 15.45 15.55 -0.68
CA ASN A 19 16.08 14.68 -1.67
C ASN A 19 17.18 13.78 -1.07
N ASP A 20 17.62 14.04 0.17
CA ASP A 20 18.57 13.17 0.88
C ASP A 20 17.89 11.89 1.39
N PHE A 21 16.55 11.90 1.48
CA PHE A 21 15.75 10.78 2.00
C PHE A 21 14.79 10.20 0.99
N TYR A 22 14.31 11.02 0.05
CA TYR A 22 13.33 10.60 -0.94
C TYR A 22 13.84 10.80 -2.35
N ASP A 23 13.67 9.78 -3.19
CA ASP A 23 13.83 9.90 -4.63
C ASP A 23 12.66 10.67 -5.27
N SER A 24 12.85 11.07 -6.52
CA SER A 24 11.86 11.85 -7.26
C SER A 24 10.51 11.15 -7.46
N LEU A 25 10.49 9.81 -7.52
CA LEU A 25 9.28 9.01 -7.67
C LEU A 25 8.53 8.91 -6.34
N GLN A 26 9.23 8.74 -5.22
CA GLN A 26 8.63 8.80 -3.89
C GLN A 26 8.00 10.18 -3.64
N ILE A 27 8.71 11.28 -3.96
CA ILE A 27 8.16 12.64 -3.85
C ILE A 27 6.91 12.81 -4.73
N ARG A 28 6.90 12.23 -5.93
CA ARG A 28 5.74 12.24 -6.82
C ARG A 28 4.54 11.53 -6.19
N GLU A 29 4.72 10.36 -5.58
CA GLU A 29 3.65 9.63 -4.90
C GLU A 29 3.11 10.40 -3.69
N ILE A 30 3.98 11.04 -2.89
CA ILE A 30 3.58 11.91 -1.78
C ILE A 30 2.74 13.09 -2.28
N LYS A 31 3.21 13.80 -3.31
CA LYS A 31 2.47 14.92 -3.93
C LYS A 31 1.12 14.49 -4.47
N GLN A 32 1.07 13.31 -5.11
CA GLN A 32 -0.17 12.77 -5.66
C GLN A 32 -1.17 12.43 -4.53
N GLY A 33 -0.72 11.81 -3.44
CA GLY A 33 -1.57 11.54 -2.28
C GLY A 33 -2.14 12.81 -1.63
N LEU A 34 -1.34 13.87 -1.54
CA LEU A 34 -1.81 15.17 -1.05
C LEU A 34 -2.87 15.80 -1.97
N LYS A 35 -2.64 15.76 -3.29
CA LYS A 35 -3.62 16.20 -4.30
C LYS A 35 -4.94 15.44 -4.17
N ASP A 36 -4.85 14.14 -3.91
CA ASP A 36 -6.00 13.25 -3.72
C ASP A 36 -6.60 13.33 -2.30
N LYS A 37 -6.09 14.22 -1.43
CA LYS A 37 -6.52 14.41 -0.03
C LYS A 37 -6.45 13.14 0.83
N LEU A 38 -5.50 12.26 0.54
CA LEU A 38 -5.28 11.01 1.26
C LEU A 38 -4.40 11.22 2.49
N ASP A 39 -4.47 10.30 3.45
CA ASP A 39 -3.55 10.32 4.58
C ASP A 39 -2.18 9.76 4.19
N ILE A 40 -1.27 10.67 3.83
CA ILE A 40 0.07 10.27 3.38
C ILE A 40 0.92 9.63 4.47
N SER A 41 0.55 9.68 5.76
CA SER A 41 1.38 9.09 6.84
C SER A 41 1.57 7.58 6.70
N TYR A 42 0.67 6.90 6.00
CA TYR A 42 0.78 5.46 5.72
C TYR A 42 1.91 5.11 4.76
N PHE A 43 2.36 6.05 3.92
CA PHE A 43 3.35 5.75 2.89
C PHE A 43 4.46 6.79 2.73
N SER A 44 4.38 7.96 3.36
CA SER A 44 5.43 8.99 3.32
C SER A 44 6.62 8.63 4.23
N ASN A 45 7.17 7.43 4.08
CA ASN A 45 8.32 6.93 4.80
C ASN A 45 9.39 6.52 3.78
N PRO A 46 10.64 7.03 3.88
CA PRO A 46 11.68 6.76 2.88
C PRO A 46 12.09 5.28 2.79
N LYS A 47 11.70 4.44 3.76
CA LYS A 47 11.89 2.98 3.71
C LYS A 47 11.03 2.29 2.65
N PHE A 48 9.96 2.92 2.17
CA PHE A 48 9.14 2.38 1.09
C PHE A 48 9.73 2.75 -0.26
N SER A 49 9.82 1.81 -1.20
CA SER A 49 10.00 2.12 -2.61
C SER A 49 8.79 2.90 -3.14
N TRP A 50 8.95 3.59 -4.27
CA TRP A 50 7.83 4.31 -4.88
C TRP A 50 6.70 3.36 -5.33
N GLU A 51 7.01 2.10 -5.68
CA GLU A 51 6.01 1.08 -5.99
C GLU A 51 5.20 0.67 -4.74
N GLN A 52 5.85 0.48 -3.59
CA GLN A 52 5.17 0.24 -2.32
C GLN A 52 4.26 1.43 -1.96
N MET A 53 4.77 2.67 -2.09
CA MET A 53 3.96 3.88 -1.87
C MET A 53 2.75 3.95 -2.79
N GLN A 54 2.91 3.54 -4.05
CA GLN A 54 1.83 3.51 -5.02
C GLN A 54 0.72 2.53 -4.63
N GLU A 55 1.05 1.32 -4.17
CA GLU A 55 0.04 0.34 -3.75
C GLU A 55 -0.71 0.79 -2.49
N ILE A 56 -0.02 1.41 -1.52
CA ILE A 56 -0.67 2.02 -0.35
C ILE A 56 -1.60 3.16 -0.78
N ARG A 57 -1.13 4.03 -1.69
CA ARG A 57 -1.96 5.13 -2.24
C ARG A 57 -3.19 4.62 -2.97
N LYS A 58 -3.08 3.56 -3.77
CA LYS A 58 -4.23 2.93 -4.45
C LYS A 58 -5.24 2.37 -3.45
N GLY A 59 -4.79 1.67 -2.40
CA GLY A 59 -5.71 1.17 -1.36
C GLY A 59 -6.44 2.28 -0.62
N LEU A 60 -5.75 3.37 -0.29
CA LEU A 60 -6.40 4.55 0.31
C LEU A 60 -7.46 5.16 -0.63
N LYS A 61 -7.20 5.23 -1.95
CA LYS A 61 -8.21 5.67 -2.94
C LYS A 61 -9.43 4.74 -2.99
N SER A 62 -9.19 3.44 -2.91
CA SER A 62 -10.23 2.41 -2.84
C SER A 62 -10.90 2.32 -1.46
N LYS A 63 -10.56 3.21 -0.50
CA LYS A 63 -11.08 3.24 0.89
C LYS A 63 -10.85 1.95 1.66
N LEU A 64 -9.74 1.26 1.37
CA LEU A 64 -9.34 0.03 2.04
C LEU A 64 -8.59 0.36 3.34
N ASP A 65 -8.59 -0.60 4.28
CA ASP A 65 -7.71 -0.55 5.43
C ASP A 65 -6.27 -0.91 5.01
N VAL A 66 -5.47 0.12 4.71
CA VAL A 66 -4.09 -0.07 4.29
C VAL A 66 -3.15 -0.41 5.45
N SER A 67 -3.58 -0.29 6.71
CA SER A 67 -2.75 -0.63 7.86
C SER A 67 -2.32 -2.10 7.88
N ILE A 68 -3.10 -2.95 7.20
CA ILE A 68 -2.84 -4.38 7.02
C ILE A 68 -1.54 -4.64 6.24
N TYR A 69 -1.18 -3.76 5.29
CA TYR A 69 -0.06 -3.99 4.38
C TYR A 69 0.90 -2.81 4.23
N SER A 70 0.67 -1.68 4.90
CA SER A 70 1.59 -0.54 4.92
C SER A 70 2.82 -0.81 5.80
N ASN A 71 3.58 -1.85 5.44
CA ASN A 71 4.76 -2.31 6.14
C ASN A 71 5.90 -2.51 5.12
N PRO A 72 7.07 -1.87 5.30
CA PRO A 72 8.16 -1.91 4.32
C PRO A 72 8.75 -3.32 4.12
N LEU A 73 8.43 -4.28 4.99
CA LEU A 73 8.84 -5.69 4.85
C LEU A 73 8.08 -6.42 3.74
N PHE A 74 6.88 -5.96 3.36
CA PHE A 74 6.19 -6.46 2.16
C PHE A 74 6.75 -5.79 0.92
N ASN A 75 7.21 -6.53 -0.08
CA ASN A 75 7.49 -5.97 -1.39
C ASN A 75 6.19 -5.50 -2.10
N SER A 76 6.34 -4.69 -3.15
CA SER A 76 5.19 -4.12 -3.87
C SER A 76 4.25 -5.17 -4.48
N SER A 77 4.76 -6.34 -4.87
CA SER A 77 3.95 -7.44 -5.39
C SER A 77 3.09 -8.08 -4.29
N GLN A 78 3.64 -8.31 -3.09
CA GLN A 78 2.88 -8.76 -1.92
C GLN A 78 1.80 -7.73 -1.54
N MET A 79 2.16 -6.44 -1.46
CA MET A 79 1.19 -5.36 -1.19
C MET A 79 0.06 -5.33 -2.23
N ARG A 80 0.39 -5.53 -3.51
CA ARG A 80 -0.60 -5.62 -4.60
C ARG A 80 -1.56 -6.79 -4.37
N SER A 81 -1.06 -7.96 -3.99
CA SER A 81 -1.89 -9.14 -3.71
C SER A 81 -2.85 -8.90 -2.55
N ILE A 82 -2.37 -8.29 -1.46
CA ILE A 82 -3.20 -7.94 -0.30
C ILE A 82 -4.25 -6.90 -0.70
N ARG A 83 -3.85 -5.83 -1.41
CA ARG A 83 -4.78 -4.81 -1.91
C ARG A 83 -5.89 -5.41 -2.77
N LEU A 84 -5.55 -6.28 -3.72
CA LEU A 84 -6.55 -6.94 -4.58
C LEU A 84 -7.49 -7.83 -3.77
N GLY A 85 -6.99 -8.59 -2.80
CA GLY A 85 -7.86 -9.39 -1.93
C GLY A 85 -8.83 -8.55 -1.11
N LEU A 86 -8.39 -7.39 -0.62
CA LEU A 86 -9.27 -6.43 0.07
C LEU A 86 -10.33 -5.83 -0.88
N GLU A 87 -9.97 -5.52 -2.13
CA GLU A 87 -10.94 -5.06 -3.16
C GLU A 87 -11.98 -6.15 -3.48
N ASP A 88 -11.55 -7.41 -3.53
CA ASP A 88 -12.39 -8.60 -3.72
C ASP A 88 -13.15 -9.03 -2.44
N LYS A 89 -13.00 -8.29 -1.33
CA LYS A 89 -13.60 -8.57 -0.01
C LYS A 89 -13.22 -9.95 0.57
N LEU A 90 -12.02 -10.43 0.26
CA LEU A 90 -11.47 -11.67 0.80
C LEU A 90 -10.89 -11.45 2.20
N ASP A 91 -10.84 -12.52 2.99
CA ASP A 91 -10.11 -12.51 4.26
C ASP A 91 -8.60 -12.61 4.00
N VAL A 92 -7.96 -11.44 3.93
CA VAL A 92 -6.52 -11.34 3.66
C VAL A 92 -5.65 -11.79 4.84
N SER A 93 -6.20 -11.92 6.06
CA SER A 93 -5.43 -12.36 7.23
C SER A 93 -4.85 -13.77 7.07
N ILE A 94 -5.44 -14.56 6.16
CA ILE A 94 -5.02 -15.90 5.81
C ILE A 94 -3.63 -15.89 5.17
N TYR A 95 -3.32 -14.89 4.34
CA TYR A 95 -2.12 -14.87 3.49
C TYR A 95 -1.28 -13.59 3.55
N ALA A 96 -1.74 -12.51 4.19
CA ALA A 96 -0.98 -11.27 4.37
C ALA A 96 0.15 -11.44 5.41
N LYS A 97 1.17 -12.24 5.08
CA LYS A 97 2.28 -12.60 5.97
C LYS A 97 3.63 -12.37 5.30
N GLU A 98 4.55 -11.70 5.97
CA GLU A 98 5.82 -11.25 5.39
C GLU A 98 6.71 -12.39 4.90
N ASP A 99 6.57 -13.57 5.51
CA ASP A 99 7.30 -14.80 5.22
C ASP A 99 6.77 -15.55 3.98
N LEU A 100 5.57 -15.23 3.50
CA LEU A 100 5.03 -15.80 2.27
C LEU A 100 5.51 -15.02 1.05
N SER A 101 6.02 -15.72 0.04
CA SER A 101 6.31 -15.14 -1.27
C SER A 101 5.05 -14.58 -1.93
N TYR A 102 5.24 -13.67 -2.91
CA TYR A 102 4.13 -13.15 -3.70
C TYR A 102 3.37 -14.29 -4.41
N GLU A 103 4.09 -15.30 -4.89
CA GLU A 103 3.54 -16.46 -5.58
C GLU A 103 2.60 -17.26 -4.66
N GLU A 104 3.03 -17.54 -3.44
CA GLU A 104 2.21 -18.23 -2.42
C GLU A 104 0.97 -17.40 -2.04
N MET A 105 1.13 -16.09 -1.86
CA MET A 105 0.01 -15.17 -1.59
C MET A 105 -1.02 -15.18 -2.72
N GLU A 106 -0.56 -15.10 -3.97
CA GLU A 106 -1.44 -15.11 -5.13
C GLU A 106 -2.19 -16.43 -5.29
N GLU A 107 -1.56 -17.56 -4.98
CA GLU A 107 -2.23 -18.86 -4.98
C GLU A 107 -3.37 -18.89 -3.96
N VAL A 108 -3.09 -18.51 -2.72
CA VAL A 108 -4.12 -18.46 -1.66
C VAL A 108 -5.23 -17.47 -2.03
N ARG A 109 -4.89 -16.27 -2.52
CA ARG A 109 -5.88 -15.26 -2.95
C ARG A 109 -6.80 -15.80 -4.05
N LYS A 110 -6.25 -16.48 -5.07
CA LYS A 110 -7.05 -17.07 -6.16
C LYS A 110 -7.97 -18.18 -5.65
N ASN A 111 -7.49 -19.04 -4.76
CA ASN A 111 -8.30 -20.09 -4.17
C ASN A 111 -9.47 -19.51 -3.35
N LEU A 112 -9.22 -18.46 -2.55
CA LEU A 112 -10.26 -17.75 -1.82
C LEU A 112 -11.29 -17.09 -2.76
N LEU A 113 -10.83 -16.51 -3.87
CA LEU A 113 -11.70 -15.91 -4.88
C LEU A 113 -12.58 -16.94 -5.60
N ILE A 114 -12.02 -18.10 -5.97
CA ILE A 114 -12.81 -19.17 -6.60
C ILE A 114 -13.88 -19.68 -5.62
N ASN A 115 -13.50 -19.95 -4.37
CA ASN A 115 -14.43 -20.41 -3.34
C ASN A 115 -15.53 -19.38 -3.07
N SER A 116 -15.21 -18.09 -3.11
CA SER A 116 -16.21 -17.04 -2.92
C SER A 116 -17.21 -16.99 -4.08
N ILE A 117 -16.82 -17.31 -5.31
CA ILE A 117 -17.73 -17.38 -6.47
C ILE A 117 -18.60 -18.63 -6.43
N GLU A 118 -18.04 -19.79 -6.09
CA GLU A 118 -18.77 -21.07 -6.05
C GLU A 118 -19.91 -21.08 -5.02
N GLN A 119 -19.73 -20.38 -3.89
CA GLN A 119 -20.77 -20.23 -2.86
C GLN A 119 -22.03 -19.49 -3.35
N TYR A 120 -21.96 -18.76 -4.48
CA TYR A 120 -23.10 -18.07 -5.08
C TYR A 120 -23.66 -18.76 -6.33
N ARG A 121 -23.16 -19.95 -6.69
CA ARG A 121 -23.76 -20.70 -7.80
C ARG A 121 -25.14 -21.23 -7.35
N PRO A 122 -26.25 -20.88 -8.03
CA PRO A 122 -27.55 -21.47 -7.72
C PRO A 122 -27.44 -22.98 -7.81
N GLN A 123 -27.91 -23.71 -6.80
CA GLN A 123 -28.07 -25.15 -6.93
C GLN A 123 -29.24 -25.38 -7.89
N GLU A 124 -28.96 -26.11 -8.98
CA GLU A 124 -29.95 -26.53 -9.98
C GLU A 124 -30.99 -27.50 -9.38
#